data_AF-A0A1H5XST9-F1
#
_entry.id   AF-A0A1H5XST9-F1
#
_cell.length_a   1.000
_cell.length_b   1.000
_cell.length_c   1.000
_cell.angle_alpha   90.00
_cell.angle_beta   90.00
_cell.angle_gamma   90.00
#
_symmetry.space_group_name_H-M   'P 1'
#
loop_
_entity.id
_entity.type
_entity.pdbx_description
1 polymer ?
#
loop_
_entity_poly.entity_id
_entity_poly.type
_entity_poly.pdbx_seq_one_letter_code
_entity_poly.pdbx_strand_id
1 'polypeptide(L)'
;MEMGQVALIAVTAYSDYAARMENQYPSHALAKFQIRLSHKLREQLRIAADENNRSINAEVVKRLEETMHGADFIPATDAATLAEKAKADQTAALRHAIACAIRDTASAGHRTATVKTDSYHPDVLKQIIQQLRELGYDVSSSEATLAVAF
;
A
#
# COMPACT_ATOMS: atom_id res chain seq x y z
N MET A 1 5.80 61.72 43.23
CA MET A 1 5.30 61.22 41.94
C MET A 1 5.90 59.84 41.67
N GLU A 2 5.50 58.79 42.41
CA GLU A 2 6.09 57.44 42.24
C GLU A 2 5.09 56.28 42.35
N MET A 3 3.79 56.54 42.21
CA MET A 3 2.76 55.47 42.26
C MET A 3 2.30 55.01 40.85
N GLY A 4 2.61 55.79 39.81
CA GLY A 4 2.18 55.49 38.43
C GLY A 4 3.11 54.56 37.65
N GLN A 5 4.42 54.54 37.97
CA GLN A 5 5.39 53.70 37.26
C GLN A 5 5.37 52.24 37.72
N VAL A 6 5.10 51.97 39.01
CA VAL A 6 5.06 50.60 39.55
C VAL A 6 3.86 49.81 39.00
N ALA A 7 2.72 50.47 38.81
CA ALA A 7 1.54 49.85 38.22
C ALA A 7 1.76 49.48 36.74
N LEU A 8 2.49 50.29 35.99
CA LEU A 8 2.76 50.02 34.58
C LEU A 8 3.72 48.82 34.39
N ILE A 9 4.72 48.67 35.27
CA ILE A 9 5.68 47.54 35.24
C ILE A 9 5.00 46.21 35.63
N ALA A 10 4.06 46.23 36.58
CA ALA A 10 3.32 45.03 36.97
C ALA A 10 2.38 44.53 35.87
N VAL A 11 1.74 45.44 35.13
CA VAL A 11 0.82 45.09 34.03
C VAL A 11 1.58 44.55 32.82
N THR A 12 2.75 45.11 32.49
CA THR A 12 3.59 44.59 31.40
C THR A 12 4.22 43.24 31.74
N ALA A 13 4.66 43.04 32.99
CA ALA A 13 5.17 41.74 33.43
C ALA A 13 4.10 40.64 33.38
N TYR A 14 2.83 40.96 33.66
CA TYR A 14 1.73 40.00 33.58
C TYR A 14 1.37 39.66 32.12
N SER A 15 1.42 40.65 31.23
CA SER A 15 1.19 40.47 29.78
C SER A 15 2.25 39.57 29.15
N ASP A 16 3.52 39.75 29.49
CA ASP A 16 4.62 38.92 28.98
C ASP A 16 4.61 37.49 29.56
N TYR A 17 4.09 37.31 30.78
CA TYR A 17 3.91 35.99 31.39
C TYR A 17 2.78 35.20 30.70
N ALA A 18 1.67 35.87 30.37
CA ALA A 18 0.54 35.26 29.66
C ALA A 18 0.92 34.83 28.23
N ALA A 19 1.67 35.67 27.50
CA ALA A 19 2.14 35.36 26.15
C ALA A 19 3.14 34.18 26.10
N ARG A 20 3.92 33.98 27.18
CA ARG A 20 4.82 32.81 27.30
C ARG A 20 4.08 31.50 27.62
N MET A 21 2.92 31.56 28.30
CA MET A 21 2.09 30.38 28.57
C MET A 21 1.29 29.92 27.36
N GLU A 22 0.94 30.80 26.44
CA GLU A 22 0.21 30.42 25.22
C GLU A 22 1.07 29.59 24.24
N ASN A 23 2.40 29.67 24.37
CA ASN A 23 3.36 28.85 23.64
C ASN A 23 3.74 27.54 24.37
N GLN A 24 3.01 27.18 25.42
CA GLN A 24 3.38 26.10 26.34
C GLN A 24 2.75 24.75 25.90
N TYR A 25 3.54 24.02 25.10
CA TYR A 25 3.40 22.62 24.69
C TYR A 25 2.14 22.25 23.86
N PRO A 26 2.30 21.88 22.56
CA PRO A 26 1.18 21.52 21.68
C PRO A 26 0.39 20.27 22.14
N SER A 27 0.89 19.53 23.15
CA SER A 27 0.21 18.38 23.74
C SER A 27 -1.09 18.74 24.49
N HIS A 28 -1.24 19.98 24.95
CA HIS A 28 -2.45 20.44 25.64
C HIS A 28 -3.63 20.68 24.70
N ALA A 29 -3.36 20.96 23.42
CA ALA A 29 -4.38 21.16 22.38
C ALA A 29 -4.86 19.84 21.75
N LEU A 30 -4.21 18.71 22.03
CA LEU A 30 -4.55 17.41 21.45
C LEU A 30 -5.77 16.78 22.15
N ALA A 31 -6.65 16.16 21.35
CA ALA A 31 -7.79 15.40 21.85
C ALA A 31 -7.30 14.25 22.75
N LYS A 32 -7.75 14.23 24.01
CA LYS A 32 -7.38 13.20 24.99
C LYS A 32 -8.42 12.08 24.98
N PHE A 33 -8.00 10.89 24.59
CA PHE A 33 -8.86 9.69 24.61
C PHE A 33 -8.45 8.77 25.77
N GLN A 34 -9.40 8.41 26.63
CA GLN A 34 -9.15 7.49 27.73
C GLN A 34 -9.41 6.05 27.29
N ILE A 35 -8.32 5.28 27.11
CA ILE A 35 -8.41 3.87 26.71
C ILE A 35 -8.48 2.98 27.96
N ARG A 36 -9.51 2.13 28.04
CA ARG A 36 -9.62 1.10 29.08
C ARG A 36 -8.89 -0.16 28.61
N LEU A 37 -7.69 -0.38 29.11
CA LEU A 37 -6.87 -1.56 28.80
C LEU A 37 -6.98 -2.60 29.91
N SER A 38 -6.98 -3.89 29.54
CA SER A 38 -6.79 -4.97 30.52
C SER A 38 -5.37 -4.91 31.08
N HIS A 39 -5.17 -5.40 32.31
CA HIS A 39 -3.86 -5.35 32.97
C HIS A 39 -2.76 -6.01 32.13
N LYS A 40 -3.08 -7.18 31.53
CA LYS A 40 -2.16 -7.91 30.65
C LYS A 40 -1.76 -7.08 29.41
N LEU A 41 -2.72 -6.43 28.76
CA LEU A 41 -2.47 -5.65 27.55
C LEU A 41 -1.66 -4.38 27.85
N ARG A 42 -1.93 -3.73 28.99
CA ARG A 42 -1.15 -2.57 29.43
C ARG A 42 0.33 -2.93 29.64
N GLU A 43 0.60 -4.07 30.26
CA GLU A 43 1.97 -4.52 30.50
C GLU A 43 2.69 -4.88 29.20
N GLN A 44 2.00 -5.55 28.27
CA GLN A 44 2.55 -5.84 26.94
C GLN A 44 2.89 -4.57 26.16
N LEU A 45 2.04 -3.54 26.23
CA LEU A 45 2.31 -2.24 25.61
C LEU A 45 3.49 -1.52 26.25
N ARG A 46 3.66 -1.63 27.57
CA ARG A 46 4.81 -1.06 28.28
C ARG A 46 6.11 -1.70 27.81
N ILE A 47 6.18 -3.04 27.80
CA ILE A 47 7.36 -3.77 27.34
C ILE A 47 7.71 -3.39 25.90
N ALA A 48 6.73 -3.39 25.00
CA ALA A 48 6.96 -3.01 23.60
C ALA A 48 7.42 -1.56 23.43
N ALA A 49 6.87 -0.63 24.23
CA ALA A 49 7.28 0.77 24.21
C ALA A 49 8.74 0.93 24.70
N ASP A 50 9.10 0.23 25.77
CA ASP A 50 10.46 0.23 26.33
C ASP A 50 11.47 -0.37 25.33
N GLU A 51 11.14 -1.50 24.68
CA GLU A 51 11.95 -2.13 23.63
C GLU A 51 12.19 -1.20 22.43
N ASN A 52 11.16 -0.44 22.04
CA ASN A 52 11.22 0.50 20.92
C ASN A 52 11.76 1.89 21.30
N ASN A 53 12.17 2.10 22.57
CA ASN A 53 12.59 3.41 23.10
C ASN A 53 11.55 4.52 22.86
N ARG A 54 10.27 4.21 22.99
CA ARG A 54 9.13 5.12 22.78
C ARG A 54 8.30 5.25 24.06
N SER A 55 7.58 6.36 24.19
CA SER A 55 6.54 6.43 25.22
C SER A 55 5.39 5.47 24.88
N ILE A 56 4.67 5.00 25.90
CA ILE A 56 3.48 4.16 25.70
C ILE A 56 2.48 4.82 24.74
N ASN A 57 2.30 6.15 24.84
CA ASN A 57 1.41 6.88 23.94
C ASN A 57 1.92 6.84 22.49
N ALA A 58 3.22 7.03 22.28
CA ALA A 58 3.83 6.97 20.95
C ALA A 58 3.73 5.55 20.34
N GLU A 59 3.89 4.51 21.15
CA GLU A 59 3.72 3.12 20.70
C GLU A 59 2.27 2.82 20.31
N VAL A 60 1.29 3.29 21.10
CA VAL A 60 -0.14 3.16 20.77
C VAL A 60 -0.46 3.88 19.46
N VAL A 61 -0.01 5.13 19.30
CA VAL A 61 -0.20 5.89 18.06
C VAL A 61 0.44 5.15 16.89
N LYS A 62 1.68 4.69 17.03
CA LYS A 62 2.38 3.99 15.95
C LYS A 62 1.66 2.72 15.52
N ARG A 63 1.19 1.89 16.47
CA ARG A 63 0.44 0.67 16.14
C ARG A 63 -0.90 0.97 15.49
N LEU A 64 -1.57 2.04 15.92
CA LEU A 64 -2.81 2.49 15.27
C LEU A 64 -2.52 2.97 13.85
N GLU A 65 -1.47 3.76 13.64
CA GLU A 65 -1.02 4.17 12.31
C GLU A 65 -0.67 2.95 11.45
N GLU A 66 0.08 1.99 11.96
CA GLU A 66 0.41 0.75 11.24
C GLU A 66 -0.82 -0.10 10.93
N THR A 67 -1.84 -0.10 11.79
CA THR A 67 -3.08 -0.83 11.54
C THR A 67 -3.95 -0.11 10.51
N MET A 68 -4.03 1.22 10.59
CA MET A 68 -4.83 2.04 9.67
C MET A 68 -4.17 2.16 8.29
N HIS A 69 -2.84 2.21 8.24
CA HIS A 69 -2.05 2.18 7.00
C HIS A 69 -1.65 0.75 6.58
N GLY A 70 -2.01 -0.27 7.36
CA GLY A 70 -1.68 -1.68 7.15
C GLY A 70 -2.58 -2.39 6.13
N ALA A 71 -3.55 -1.68 5.57
CA ALA A 71 -4.02 -1.96 4.23
C ALA A 71 -3.19 -1.08 3.30
N ASP A 72 -2.34 -1.68 2.46
CA ASP A 72 -1.57 -1.00 1.41
C ASP A 72 -2.48 -0.04 0.63
N PHE A 73 -2.55 1.21 1.11
CA PHE A 73 -3.39 2.22 0.50
C PHE A 73 -2.60 2.77 -0.67
N ILE A 74 -2.61 2.01 -1.77
CA ILE A 74 -2.08 2.50 -3.04
C ILE A 74 -3.06 3.58 -3.50
N PRO A 75 -2.61 4.84 -3.66
CA PRO A 75 -3.44 5.90 -4.24
C PRO A 75 -4.06 5.39 -5.55
N ALA A 76 -5.31 5.77 -5.85
CA ALA A 76 -6.02 5.26 -7.02
C ALA A 76 -5.24 5.45 -8.34
N THR A 77 -4.46 6.53 -8.42
CA THR A 77 -3.54 6.82 -9.53
C THR A 77 -2.42 5.79 -9.64
N ASP A 78 -1.80 5.46 -8.52
CA ASP A 78 -0.64 4.58 -8.47
C ASP A 78 -1.08 3.13 -8.67
N ALA A 79 -2.27 2.78 -8.16
CA ALA A 79 -2.90 1.47 -8.37
C ALA A 79 -3.18 1.22 -9.86
N ALA A 80 -3.65 2.24 -10.59
CA ALA A 80 -3.84 2.14 -12.02
C ALA A 80 -2.51 1.92 -12.76
N THR A 81 -1.46 2.67 -12.42
CA THR A 81 -0.14 2.48 -13.08
C THR A 81 0.46 1.11 -12.79
N LEU A 82 0.30 0.58 -11.58
CA LEU A 82 0.77 -0.74 -11.19
C LEU A 82 -0.01 -1.85 -11.90
N ALA A 83 -1.33 -1.70 -12.01
CA ALA A 83 -2.18 -2.63 -12.75
C ALA A 83 -1.80 -2.68 -14.23
N GLU A 84 -1.53 -1.53 -14.86
CA GLU A 84 -1.09 -1.48 -16.26
C GLU A 84 0.29 -2.12 -16.47
N LYS A 85 1.24 -1.88 -15.55
CA LYS A 85 2.55 -2.57 -15.58
C LYS A 85 2.38 -4.08 -15.45
N ALA A 86 1.58 -4.54 -14.50
CA ALA A 86 1.32 -5.97 -14.30
C ALA A 86 0.68 -6.63 -15.53
N LYS A 87 -0.26 -5.96 -16.21
CA LYS A 87 -0.84 -6.45 -17.47
C LYS A 87 0.20 -6.55 -18.59
N ALA A 88 1.10 -5.56 -18.70
CA ALA A 88 2.17 -5.57 -19.70
C ALA A 88 3.13 -6.75 -19.46
N ASP A 89 3.52 -6.98 -18.21
CA ASP A 89 4.38 -8.09 -17.82
C ASP A 89 3.71 -9.45 -18.08
N GLN A 90 2.41 -9.58 -17.76
CA GLN A 90 1.62 -10.77 -18.09
C GLN A 90 1.57 -11.05 -19.59
N THR A 91 1.42 -10.00 -20.40
CA THR A 91 1.40 -10.13 -21.87
C THR A 91 2.74 -10.65 -22.39
N ALA A 92 3.85 -10.11 -21.88
CA ALA A 92 5.19 -10.55 -22.24
C ALA A 92 5.45 -12.01 -21.82
N ALA A 93 5.09 -12.35 -20.58
CA ALA A 93 5.23 -13.70 -20.03
C ALA A 93 4.41 -14.73 -20.84
N LEU A 94 3.16 -14.41 -21.17
CA LEU A 94 2.30 -15.31 -21.94
C LEU A 94 2.81 -15.50 -23.38
N ARG A 95 3.28 -14.44 -24.03
CA ARG A 95 3.91 -14.55 -25.37
C ARG A 95 5.13 -15.46 -25.34
N HIS A 96 5.99 -15.30 -24.33
CA HIS A 96 7.16 -16.15 -24.17
C HIS A 96 6.77 -17.61 -23.93
N ALA A 97 5.78 -17.86 -23.07
CA ALA A 97 5.26 -19.19 -22.80
C ALA A 97 4.68 -19.86 -24.06
N ILE A 98 3.90 -19.13 -24.85
CA ILE A 98 3.33 -19.63 -26.11
C ILE A 98 4.43 -19.92 -27.13
N ALA A 99 5.40 -19.01 -27.31
CA ALA A 99 6.50 -19.21 -28.23
C ALA A 99 7.34 -20.46 -27.85
N CYS A 100 7.62 -20.64 -26.57
CA CYS A 100 8.29 -21.84 -26.06
C CYS A 100 7.45 -23.10 -26.31
N ALA A 101 6.15 -23.07 -26.01
CA ALA A 101 5.28 -24.22 -26.22
C ALA A 101 5.17 -24.60 -27.71
N ILE A 102 5.06 -23.63 -28.62
CA ILE A 102 5.04 -23.88 -30.07
C ILE A 102 6.38 -24.47 -30.52
N ARG A 103 7.52 -23.88 -30.11
CA ARG A 103 8.84 -24.39 -30.48
C ARG A 103 9.05 -25.83 -29.99
N ASP A 104 8.71 -26.10 -28.74
CA ASP A 104 8.96 -27.39 -28.12
C ASP A 104 8.04 -28.47 -28.74
N THR A 105 6.78 -28.15 -29.03
CA THR A 105 5.86 -29.07 -29.72
C THR A 105 6.19 -29.27 -31.20
N ALA A 106 6.62 -28.23 -31.90
CA ALA A 106 7.11 -28.33 -33.28
C ALA A 106 8.36 -29.22 -33.37
N SER A 107 9.27 -29.10 -32.39
CA SER A 107 10.47 -29.93 -32.30
C SER A 107 10.15 -31.42 -32.08
N ALA A 108 9.04 -31.71 -31.40
CA ALA A 108 8.51 -33.06 -31.21
C ALA A 108 7.70 -33.59 -32.40
N GLY A 109 7.50 -32.80 -33.46
CA GLY A 109 6.72 -33.18 -34.65
C GLY A 109 5.20 -33.07 -34.47
N HIS A 110 4.73 -32.41 -33.41
CA HIS A 110 3.32 -32.14 -33.19
C HIS A 110 2.90 -30.81 -33.82
N ARG A 111 1.65 -30.73 -34.30
CA ARG A 111 1.06 -29.53 -34.95
C ARG A 111 0.21 -28.66 -34.02
N THR A 112 0.16 -29.04 -32.75
CA THR A 112 -0.72 -28.42 -31.76
C THR A 112 0.03 -28.21 -30.46
N ALA A 113 0.07 -26.97 -30.00
CA ALA A 113 0.66 -26.55 -28.72
C ALA A 113 -0.44 -26.28 -27.70
N THR A 114 -0.24 -26.71 -26.45
CA THR A 114 -1.18 -26.43 -25.35
C THR A 114 -0.48 -25.59 -24.29
N VAL A 115 -1.10 -24.49 -23.89
CA VAL A 115 -0.59 -23.57 -22.86
C VAL A 115 -1.65 -23.40 -21.78
N LYS A 116 -1.23 -23.45 -20.50
CA LYS A 116 -2.14 -23.20 -19.36
C LYS A 116 -2.37 -21.69 -19.20
N THR A 117 -3.62 -21.29 -19.05
CA THR A 117 -4.05 -19.88 -19.05
C THR A 117 -4.78 -19.44 -17.78
N ASP A 118 -4.87 -20.33 -16.80
CA ASP A 118 -5.48 -20.16 -15.48
C ASP A 118 -4.97 -18.96 -14.65
N SER A 119 -3.74 -18.53 -14.90
CA SER A 119 -3.10 -17.43 -14.15
C SER A 119 -3.14 -16.06 -14.84
N TYR A 120 -3.81 -15.92 -15.99
CA TYR A 120 -3.75 -14.71 -16.82
C TYR A 120 -5.08 -13.95 -16.85
N HIS A 121 -5.00 -12.61 -16.92
CA HIS A 121 -6.17 -11.76 -17.02
C HIS A 121 -6.92 -12.01 -18.36
N PRO A 122 -8.27 -12.06 -18.36
CA PRO A 122 -9.06 -12.37 -19.57
C PRO A 122 -8.84 -11.40 -20.73
N ASP A 123 -8.57 -10.12 -20.44
CA ASP A 123 -8.30 -9.13 -21.50
C ASP A 123 -6.97 -9.39 -22.23
N VAL A 124 -5.95 -9.84 -21.49
CA VAL A 124 -4.64 -10.21 -22.07
C VAL A 124 -4.80 -11.42 -22.98
N LEU A 125 -5.61 -12.40 -22.56
CA LEU A 125 -5.93 -13.58 -23.36
C LEU A 125 -6.64 -13.21 -24.66
N LYS A 126 -7.66 -12.34 -24.62
CA LYS A 126 -8.37 -11.87 -25.81
C LYS A 126 -7.42 -11.18 -26.80
N GLN A 127 -6.55 -10.31 -26.32
CA GLN A 127 -5.58 -9.60 -27.17
C GLN A 127 -4.63 -10.58 -27.86
N ILE A 128 -4.11 -11.57 -27.14
CA ILE A 128 -3.18 -12.55 -27.69
C ILE A 128 -3.88 -13.53 -28.65
N ILE A 129 -5.10 -13.96 -28.35
CA ILE A 129 -5.90 -14.80 -29.26
C ILE A 129 -6.12 -14.07 -30.59
N GLN A 130 -6.47 -12.79 -30.55
CA GLN A 130 -6.65 -11.97 -31.74
C GLN A 130 -5.36 -11.87 -32.55
N GLN A 131 -4.22 -11.61 -31.90
CA GLN A 131 -2.92 -11.54 -32.56
C GLN A 131 -2.50 -12.87 -33.19
N LEU A 132 -2.76 -14.01 -32.52
CA LEU A 132 -2.46 -15.33 -33.06
C LEU A 132 -3.31 -15.64 -34.30
N ARG A 133 -4.59 -15.24 -34.31
CA ARG A 133 -5.46 -15.39 -35.50
C ARG A 133 -5.01 -14.52 -36.66
N GLU A 134 -4.55 -13.30 -36.40
CA GLU A 134 -3.97 -12.42 -37.43
C GLU A 134 -2.71 -13.00 -38.07
N LEU A 135 -1.94 -13.77 -37.29
CA LEU A 135 -0.77 -14.52 -37.78
C LEU A 135 -1.13 -15.83 -38.50
N GLY A 136 -2.42 -16.19 -38.56
CA GLY A 136 -2.92 -17.38 -39.25
C GLY A 136 -2.92 -18.66 -38.41
N TYR A 137 -2.73 -18.57 -37.09
CA TYR A 137 -2.83 -19.71 -36.20
C TYR A 137 -4.29 -19.99 -35.82
N ASP A 138 -4.66 -21.27 -35.79
CA ASP A 138 -5.99 -21.69 -35.36
C ASP A 138 -5.99 -21.89 -33.84
N VAL A 139 -6.75 -21.05 -33.12
CA VAL A 139 -6.70 -20.99 -31.66
C VAL A 139 -8.04 -21.38 -31.05
N SER A 140 -8.00 -22.43 -30.22
CA SER A 140 -9.13 -22.91 -29.44
C SER A 140 -8.85 -22.67 -27.96
N SER A 141 -9.63 -21.80 -27.32
CA SER A 141 -9.54 -21.55 -25.87
C SER A 141 -10.57 -22.38 -25.11
N SER A 142 -10.12 -23.21 -24.18
CA SER A 142 -10.93 -23.85 -23.13
C SER A 142 -10.70 -23.12 -21.80
N GLU A 143 -11.57 -23.31 -20.81
CA GLU A 143 -11.64 -22.53 -19.55
C GLU A 143 -10.28 -22.35 -18.82
N ALA A 144 -9.33 -23.26 -19.00
CA ALA A 144 -7.99 -23.19 -18.38
C ALA A 144 -6.83 -23.43 -19.36
N THR A 145 -7.10 -23.66 -20.64
CA THR A 145 -6.07 -24.03 -21.61
C THR A 145 -6.28 -23.38 -22.97
N LEU A 146 -5.18 -22.89 -23.55
CA LEU A 146 -5.12 -22.36 -24.90
C LEU A 146 -4.43 -23.40 -25.79
N ALA A 147 -5.18 -23.95 -26.74
CA ALA A 147 -4.65 -24.80 -27.79
C ALA A 147 -4.39 -23.96 -29.04
N VAL A 148 -3.15 -24.00 -29.54
CA VAL A 148 -2.71 -23.29 -30.75
C VAL A 148 -2.30 -24.33 -31.78
N ALA A 149 -2.98 -24.35 -32.92
CA ALA A 149 -2.63 -25.16 -34.07
C ALA A 149 -1.81 -24.34 -35.09
N PHE A 150 -0.76 -24.94 -35.64
CA PHE A 150 0.16 -24.33 -36.60
C PHE A 150 0.54 -25.27 -37.74
#